data_AF-A0A7W5G8J6-F1
#
_entry.id   AF-A0A7W5G8J6-F1
#
_cell.length_a   1.000
_cell.length_b   1.000
_cell.length_c   1.000
_cell.angle_alpha   90.00
_cell.angle_beta   90.00
_cell.angle_gamma   90.00
#
_symmetry.space_group_name_H-M   'P 1'
#
loop_
_entity.id
_entity.type
_entity.pdbx_description
1 polymer ?
#
loop_
_entity_poly.entity_id
_entity_poly.type
_entity_poly.pdbx_seq_one_letter_code
_entity_poly.pdbx_strand_id
1 'polypeptide(L)'
;MDRPAIIAFIMEELSYTNLDKRELNASMERIFGSKGELTEESLLGWADGELATLYKIASGMRLTRLHVPNVIEAYASMDTSKLSSRVLFGQIDPEETAHEQPRIHQQYGDYAVPLTVSRLYELETEFGGAMEAELGLLMQKHDFRYPSTPPDFIPFASSGGDGIHYCFVTDFGMAADLEQAFIAAVSPMDSDSGIWLVARNINDFLRMIYTDQFLLHNNPAMLEAHLAKKPQLADEERTPAMARLGEMFGLHTITDLSHYAQTLREQRNRAICMETTDTVGIVPLSAAAARIDAKPLSINWEDGRALIAMLREAEPETKLAIIRDAQHLNRIPADRRLLTHCKLALKQLGLYHEAYNLMELDR
;
A
#
# COMPACT_ATOMS: atom_id res chain seq x y z
N MET A 1 -20.05 -31.55 -22.79
CA MET A 1 -20.20 -31.81 -24.23
C MET A 1 -19.17 -32.82 -24.64
N ASP A 2 -19.48 -33.66 -25.62
CA ASP A 2 -18.46 -34.53 -26.21
C ASP A 2 -17.47 -33.68 -27.03
N ARG A 3 -16.28 -34.24 -27.24
CA ARG A 3 -15.17 -33.55 -27.92
C ARG A 3 -15.54 -33.07 -29.33
N PRO A 4 -16.25 -33.85 -30.17
CA PRO A 4 -16.72 -33.38 -31.47
C PRO A 4 -17.65 -32.17 -31.39
N ALA A 5 -18.59 -32.12 -30.44
CA ALA A 5 -19.48 -30.97 -30.27
C ALA A 5 -18.73 -29.71 -29.82
N ILE A 6 -17.70 -29.85 -28.98
CA ILE A 6 -16.84 -28.72 -28.58
C ILE A 6 -16.08 -28.15 -29.79
N ILE A 7 -15.51 -29.02 -30.62
CA ILE A 7 -14.77 -28.60 -31.81
C ILE A 7 -15.70 -27.94 -32.82
N ALA A 8 -16.86 -28.55 -33.10
CA ALA A 8 -17.86 -27.98 -33.99
C ALA A 8 -18.31 -26.57 -33.54
N PHE A 9 -18.54 -26.39 -32.24
CA PHE A 9 -18.90 -25.09 -31.66
C PHE A 9 -17.79 -24.04 -31.85
N ILE A 10 -16.53 -24.41 -31.60
CA ILE A 10 -15.39 -23.50 -31.78
C ILE A 10 -15.27 -23.09 -33.26
N MET A 11 -15.36 -24.05 -34.18
CA MET A 11 -15.28 -23.78 -35.62
C MET A 11 -16.42 -22.88 -36.11
N GLU A 12 -17.64 -23.12 -35.62
CA GLU A 12 -18.80 -22.27 -35.90
C GLU A 12 -18.55 -20.82 -35.43
N GLU A 13 -18.16 -20.60 -34.17
CA GLU A 13 -17.99 -19.24 -33.67
C GLU A 13 -16.81 -18.50 -34.29
N LEU A 14 -15.71 -19.19 -34.61
CA LEU A 14 -14.59 -18.59 -35.33
C LEU A 14 -14.99 -18.16 -36.76
N SER A 15 -15.94 -18.85 -37.40
CA SER A 15 -16.44 -18.46 -38.73
C SER A 15 -17.21 -17.14 -38.74
N TYR A 16 -17.77 -16.72 -37.60
CA TYR A 16 -18.46 -15.43 -37.44
C TYR A 16 -17.52 -14.25 -37.15
N THR A 17 -16.22 -14.50 -36.99
CA THR A 17 -15.26 -13.43 -36.69
C THR A 17 -14.84 -12.72 -37.97
N ASN A 18 -15.01 -11.39 -37.99
CA ASN A 18 -14.48 -10.53 -39.05
C ASN A 18 -13.00 -10.16 -38.81
N LEU A 19 -12.34 -10.81 -37.85
CA LEU A 19 -10.92 -10.59 -37.56
C LEU A 19 -10.08 -11.04 -38.75
N ASP A 20 -9.03 -10.27 -39.08
CA ASP A 20 -8.03 -10.75 -40.02
C ASP A 20 -7.48 -12.09 -39.47
N LYS A 21 -7.44 -13.11 -40.33
CA LYS A 21 -6.88 -14.43 -39.98
C LYS A 21 -5.50 -14.32 -39.34
N ARG A 22 -4.72 -13.30 -39.72
CA ARG A 22 -3.41 -13.00 -39.12
C ARG A 22 -3.51 -12.60 -37.64
N GLU A 23 -4.47 -11.78 -37.27
CA GLU A 23 -4.67 -11.32 -35.88
C GLU A 23 -5.20 -12.43 -34.98
N LEU A 24 -6.09 -13.25 -35.51
CA LEU A 24 -6.58 -14.44 -34.83
C LEU A 24 -5.42 -15.42 -34.57
N ASN A 25 -4.61 -15.70 -35.59
CA ASN A 25 -3.45 -16.58 -35.45
C ASN A 25 -2.43 -16.04 -34.44
N ALA A 26 -2.11 -14.75 -34.47
CA ALA A 26 -1.18 -14.14 -33.52
C ALA A 26 -1.70 -14.20 -32.06
N SER A 27 -3.01 -14.02 -31.86
CA SER A 27 -3.63 -14.13 -30.55
C SER A 27 -3.61 -15.57 -30.03
N MET A 28 -3.80 -16.54 -30.92
CA MET A 28 -3.78 -17.96 -30.59
C MET A 28 -2.36 -18.45 -30.29
N GLU A 29 -1.36 -17.98 -31.03
CA GLU A 29 0.06 -18.24 -30.74
C GLU A 29 0.47 -17.71 -29.37
N ARG A 30 -0.04 -16.54 -28.96
CA ARG A 30 0.27 -15.98 -27.64
C ARG A 30 -0.30 -16.81 -26.49
N ILE A 31 -1.50 -17.38 -26.66
CA ILE A 31 -2.22 -18.09 -25.59
C ILE A 31 -1.82 -19.57 -25.53
N PHE A 32 -1.63 -20.21 -26.68
CA PHE A 32 -1.43 -21.67 -26.77
C PHE A 32 -0.05 -22.07 -27.33
N GLY A 33 0.80 -21.10 -27.68
CA GLY A 33 2.03 -21.34 -28.43
C GLY A 33 1.78 -21.63 -29.90
N SER A 34 2.84 -21.90 -30.67
CA SER A 34 2.70 -22.25 -32.10
C SER A 34 2.14 -23.67 -32.22
N LYS A 35 0.86 -23.77 -32.63
CA LYS A 35 0.12 -25.04 -32.81
C LYS A 35 -0.33 -25.28 -34.25
N GLY A 36 0.13 -24.44 -35.19
CA GLY A 36 -0.27 -24.46 -36.59
C GLY A 36 -1.61 -23.75 -36.84
N GLU A 37 -2.17 -23.95 -38.04
CA GLU A 37 -3.46 -23.37 -38.40
C GLU A 37 -4.61 -24.03 -37.63
N LEU A 38 -5.57 -23.22 -37.17
CA LEU A 38 -6.77 -23.70 -36.50
C LEU A 38 -7.73 -24.38 -37.48
N THR A 39 -7.54 -25.69 -37.63
CA THR A 39 -8.44 -26.58 -38.37
C THR A 39 -9.11 -27.57 -37.43
N GLU A 40 -10.25 -28.14 -37.85
CA GLU A 40 -10.92 -29.22 -37.12
C GLU A 40 -9.95 -30.38 -36.82
N GLU A 41 -9.12 -30.74 -37.81
CA GLU A 41 -8.08 -31.77 -37.67
C GLU A 41 -7.03 -31.41 -36.63
N SER A 42 -6.58 -30.14 -36.59
CA SER A 42 -5.64 -29.68 -35.58
C SER A 42 -6.22 -29.80 -34.17
N LEU A 43 -7.48 -29.40 -33.97
CA LEU A 43 -8.15 -29.38 -32.67
C LEU A 43 -8.41 -30.78 -32.12
N LEU A 44 -8.55 -31.79 -33.00
CA LEU A 44 -8.62 -33.18 -32.59
C LEU A 44 -7.35 -33.64 -31.87
N GLY A 45 -6.18 -33.06 -32.17
CA GLY A 45 -4.91 -33.36 -31.52
C GLY A 45 -4.60 -32.57 -30.24
N TRP A 46 -5.43 -31.59 -29.86
CA TRP A 46 -5.14 -30.71 -28.72
C TRP A 46 -5.38 -31.37 -27.36
N ALA A 47 -4.65 -30.96 -26.32
CA ALA A 47 -4.94 -31.45 -24.98
C ALA A 47 -6.33 -30.98 -24.51
N ASP A 48 -7.02 -31.78 -23.69
CA ASP A 48 -8.38 -31.45 -23.22
C ASP A 48 -8.45 -30.09 -22.50
N GLY A 49 -7.41 -29.72 -21.76
CA GLY A 49 -7.32 -28.42 -21.07
C GLY A 49 -7.19 -27.23 -22.04
N GLU A 50 -6.46 -27.40 -23.13
CA GLU A 50 -6.30 -26.37 -24.17
C GLU A 50 -7.62 -26.20 -24.93
N LEU A 51 -8.25 -27.31 -25.32
CA LEU A 51 -9.54 -27.32 -26.00
C LEU A 51 -10.65 -26.72 -25.12
N ALA A 52 -10.67 -27.02 -23.82
CA ALA A 52 -11.61 -26.42 -22.87
C ALA A 52 -11.40 -24.91 -22.72
N THR A 53 -10.16 -24.44 -22.81
CA THR A 53 -9.84 -23.01 -22.74
C THR A 53 -10.30 -22.29 -23.99
N LEU A 54 -10.02 -22.84 -25.18
CA LEU A 54 -10.48 -22.29 -26.45
C LEU A 54 -12.02 -22.26 -26.55
N TYR A 55 -12.68 -23.30 -26.04
CA TYR A 55 -14.14 -23.34 -25.93
C TYR A 55 -14.70 -22.18 -25.09
N LYS A 56 -14.09 -21.87 -23.93
CA LYS A 56 -14.52 -20.73 -23.10
C LYS A 56 -14.36 -19.40 -23.83
N ILE A 57 -13.28 -19.22 -24.58
CA ILE A 57 -13.04 -18.03 -25.40
C ILE A 57 -14.13 -17.89 -26.46
N ALA A 58 -14.37 -18.93 -27.27
CA ALA A 58 -15.42 -18.95 -28.28
C ALA A 58 -16.81 -18.71 -27.67
N SER A 59 -17.09 -19.25 -26.49
CA SER A 59 -18.35 -19.05 -25.78
C SER A 59 -18.53 -17.59 -25.35
N GLY A 60 -17.48 -16.93 -24.85
CA GLY A 60 -17.51 -15.50 -24.53
C GLY A 60 -17.72 -14.63 -25.78
N MET A 61 -17.12 -15.00 -26.91
CA MET A 61 -17.30 -14.32 -28.19
C MET A 61 -18.76 -14.42 -28.67
N ARG A 62 -19.37 -15.61 -28.55
CA ARG A 62 -20.79 -15.82 -28.86
C ARG A 62 -21.71 -14.96 -28.00
N LEU A 63 -21.47 -14.92 -26.69
CA LEU A 63 -22.26 -14.09 -25.77
C LEU A 63 -22.16 -12.61 -26.16
N THR A 64 -20.96 -12.15 -26.50
CA THR A 64 -20.74 -10.78 -26.98
C THR A 64 -21.52 -10.52 -28.26
N ARG A 65 -21.40 -11.39 -29.26
CA ARG A 65 -22.10 -11.28 -30.55
C ARG A 65 -23.62 -11.28 -30.42
N LEU A 66 -24.18 -12.06 -29.49
CA LEU A 66 -25.63 -12.21 -29.33
C LEU A 66 -26.26 -11.15 -28.41
N HIS A 67 -25.52 -10.65 -27.41
CA HIS A 67 -26.09 -9.85 -26.33
C HIS A 67 -25.50 -8.44 -26.21
N VAL A 68 -24.33 -8.18 -26.78
CA VAL A 68 -23.78 -6.82 -26.82
C VAL A 68 -24.29 -6.17 -28.11
N PRO A 69 -25.11 -5.11 -28.02
CA PRO A 69 -25.55 -4.38 -29.21
C PRO A 69 -24.33 -3.91 -29.97
N ASN A 70 -24.35 -4.03 -31.30
CA ASN A 70 -23.32 -3.41 -32.13
C ASN A 70 -23.42 -1.90 -31.92
N VAL A 71 -22.55 -1.37 -31.06
CA VAL A 71 -22.61 0.02 -30.60
C VAL A 71 -22.58 0.96 -31.80
N ILE A 72 -21.82 0.63 -32.84
CA ILE A 72 -21.72 1.44 -34.06
C ILE A 72 -23.07 1.47 -34.80
N GLU A 73 -23.75 0.33 -34.95
CA GLU A 73 -25.09 0.29 -35.55
C GLU A 73 -26.17 0.91 -34.66
N ALA A 74 -26.06 0.76 -33.34
CA ALA A 74 -26.94 1.40 -32.37
C ALA A 74 -26.82 2.93 -32.40
N TYR A 75 -25.61 3.46 -32.60
CA TYR A 75 -25.37 4.89 -32.81
C TYR A 75 -25.83 5.35 -34.20
N ALA A 76 -25.58 4.55 -35.25
CA ALA A 76 -25.97 4.89 -36.63
C ALA A 76 -27.50 4.87 -36.84
N SER A 77 -28.23 4.05 -36.08
CA SER A 77 -29.70 3.99 -36.09
C SER A 77 -30.35 5.00 -35.14
N MET A 78 -29.56 5.75 -34.37
CA MET A 78 -30.08 6.76 -33.45
C MET A 78 -30.52 8.01 -34.24
N ASP A 79 -31.77 8.43 -34.03
CA ASP A 79 -32.30 9.66 -34.62
C ASP A 79 -31.64 10.89 -33.97
N THR A 80 -30.52 11.30 -34.53
CA THR A 80 -29.71 12.43 -34.03
C THR A 80 -30.43 13.77 -34.14
N SER A 81 -31.54 13.86 -34.90
CA SER A 81 -32.36 15.08 -35.02
C SER A 81 -33.14 15.40 -33.74
N LYS A 82 -33.33 14.40 -32.85
CA LYS A 82 -33.97 14.55 -31.53
C LYS A 82 -32.97 14.80 -30.40
N LEU A 83 -31.68 14.71 -30.68
CA LEU A 83 -30.64 15.03 -29.71
C LEU A 83 -30.46 16.54 -29.67
N SER A 84 -30.65 17.14 -28.50
CA SER A 84 -30.42 18.57 -28.31
C SER A 84 -28.96 18.90 -28.68
N SER A 85 -28.76 19.81 -29.64
CA SER A 85 -27.42 20.29 -30.05
C SER A 85 -26.72 21.10 -28.95
N ARG A 86 -27.40 21.34 -27.83
CA ARG A 86 -26.85 21.91 -26.60
C ARG A 86 -27.16 20.99 -25.44
N VAL A 87 -26.11 20.40 -24.87
CA VAL A 87 -26.18 19.83 -23.53
C VAL A 87 -26.30 21.01 -22.56
N LEU A 88 -27.51 21.25 -22.07
CA LEU A 88 -27.74 22.22 -20.99
C LEU A 88 -27.38 21.52 -19.68
N PHE A 89 -26.13 21.68 -19.25
CA PHE A 89 -25.82 21.55 -17.84
C PHE A 89 -26.57 22.67 -17.11
N GLY A 90 -27.23 22.37 -15.99
CA GLY A 90 -27.93 23.38 -15.17
C GLY A 90 -27.00 24.54 -14.79
N GLN A 91 -27.57 25.64 -14.29
CA GLN A 91 -26.76 26.77 -13.80
C GLN A 91 -25.77 26.25 -12.75
N ILE A 92 -24.48 26.36 -13.08
CA ILE A 92 -23.40 26.10 -12.15
C ILE A 92 -23.31 27.36 -11.29
N ASP A 93 -23.65 27.23 -10.01
CA ASP A 93 -23.40 28.30 -9.04
C ASP A 93 -21.88 28.59 -9.04
N PRO A 94 -21.45 29.85 -9.25
CA PRO A 94 -20.04 30.20 -9.29
C PRO A 94 -19.35 30.19 -7.91
N GLU A 95 -20.03 29.72 -6.87
CA GLU A 95 -19.48 29.55 -5.52
C GLU A 95 -19.29 28.07 -5.16
N GLU A 96 -18.63 27.32 -6.03
CA GLU A 96 -17.75 26.24 -5.59
C GLU A 96 -16.70 26.08 -6.69
N THR A 97 -15.69 26.97 -6.65
CA THR A 97 -14.38 26.58 -7.16
C THR A 97 -14.05 25.26 -6.50
N ALA A 98 -14.19 24.17 -7.26
CA ALA A 98 -13.49 22.94 -7.01
C ALA A 98 -12.00 23.29 -7.03
N HIS A 99 -11.52 23.81 -5.91
CA HIS A 99 -10.24 23.36 -5.42
C HIS A 99 -10.39 21.85 -5.41
N GLU A 100 -9.70 21.17 -6.32
CA GLU A 100 -9.26 19.82 -6.05
C GLU A 100 -8.49 19.93 -4.73
N GLN A 101 -9.21 19.84 -3.61
CA GLN A 101 -8.59 19.56 -2.34
C GLN A 101 -7.87 18.26 -2.63
N PRO A 102 -6.54 18.21 -2.54
CA PRO A 102 -5.83 16.97 -2.73
C PRO A 102 -6.51 15.94 -1.83
N ARG A 103 -6.68 14.70 -2.33
CA ARG A 103 -7.38 13.59 -1.65
C ARG A 103 -6.68 13.14 -0.35
N ILE A 104 -5.97 14.04 0.32
CA ILE A 104 -5.33 13.95 1.61
C ILE A 104 -6.29 13.34 2.63
N HIS A 105 -7.58 13.71 2.63
CA HIS A 105 -8.56 13.19 3.61
C HIS A 105 -8.76 11.66 3.59
N GLN A 106 -8.47 10.93 2.50
CA GLN A 106 -8.59 9.47 2.51
C GLN A 106 -7.39 8.78 3.18
N GLN A 107 -6.19 9.33 3.01
CA GLN A 107 -4.93 8.75 3.51
C GLN A 107 -4.84 8.81 5.04
N TYR A 108 -5.33 9.91 5.64
CA TYR A 108 -5.27 10.14 7.08
C TYR A 108 -6.49 9.55 7.83
N GLY A 109 -7.47 8.98 7.12
CA GLY A 109 -8.68 8.41 7.74
C GLY A 109 -9.41 9.43 8.62
N ASP A 110 -9.67 9.06 9.87
CA ASP A 110 -10.36 9.92 10.84
C ASP A 110 -9.43 11.01 11.47
N TYR A 111 -8.14 10.99 11.16
CA TYR A 111 -7.20 11.96 11.70
C TYR A 111 -7.24 13.29 10.96
N ALA A 112 -7.11 14.37 11.72
CA ALA A 112 -6.76 15.65 11.15
C ALA A 112 -5.37 15.57 10.50
N VAL A 113 -5.22 16.20 9.35
CA VAL A 113 -3.92 16.33 8.68
C VAL A 113 -3.00 17.17 9.57
N PRO A 114 -1.80 16.68 9.92
CA PRO A 114 -0.86 17.46 10.73
C PRO A 114 -0.54 18.80 10.06
N LEU A 115 -0.51 19.88 10.85
CA LEU A 115 -0.06 21.19 10.38
C LEU A 115 1.39 21.11 9.87
N THR A 116 2.21 20.29 10.51
CA THR A 116 3.58 20.01 10.08
C THR A 116 3.60 19.44 8.66
N VAL A 117 2.72 18.48 8.34
CA VAL A 117 2.59 17.94 6.98
C VAL A 117 2.13 19.00 5.99
N SER A 118 1.13 19.82 6.35
CA SER A 118 0.68 20.92 5.49
C SER A 118 1.82 21.88 5.13
N ARG A 119 2.64 22.26 6.11
CA ARG A 119 3.82 23.11 5.88
C ARG A 119 4.91 22.41 5.06
N LEU A 120 5.07 21.10 5.19
CA LEU A 120 5.99 20.36 4.34
C LEU A 120 5.54 20.36 2.87
N TYR A 121 4.23 20.36 2.57
CA TYR A 121 3.76 20.56 1.19
C TYR A 121 4.04 21.98 0.67
N GLU A 122 3.99 23.00 1.52
CA GLU A 122 4.41 24.36 1.15
C GLU A 122 5.90 24.38 0.80
N LEU A 123 6.73 23.70 1.60
CA LEU A 123 8.16 23.55 1.34
C LEU A 123 8.44 22.79 0.04
N GLU A 124 7.68 21.72 -0.24
CA GLU A 124 7.78 20.98 -1.51
C GLU A 124 7.45 21.87 -2.71
N THR A 125 6.46 22.76 -2.56
CA THR A 125 6.08 23.72 -3.60
C THR A 125 7.19 24.77 -3.81
N GLU A 126 7.87 25.18 -2.75
CA GLU A 126 8.98 26.14 -2.80
C GLU A 126 10.23 25.54 -3.48
N PHE A 127 10.60 24.30 -3.14
CA PHE A 127 11.87 23.69 -3.54
C PHE A 127 11.77 22.67 -4.68
N GLY A 128 10.58 22.14 -4.97
CA GLY A 128 10.39 21.09 -5.97
C GLY A 128 11.33 19.90 -5.75
N GLY A 129 12.05 19.51 -6.81
CA GLY A 129 13.01 18.39 -6.74
C GLY A 129 14.18 18.59 -5.78
N ALA A 130 14.46 19.81 -5.32
CA ALA A 130 15.46 20.04 -4.29
C ALA A 130 14.99 19.52 -2.91
N MET A 131 13.69 19.32 -2.68
CA MET A 131 13.21 18.68 -1.45
C MET A 131 13.69 17.23 -1.35
N GLU A 132 13.65 16.48 -2.45
CA GLU A 132 14.21 15.13 -2.50
C GLU A 132 15.74 15.18 -2.47
N ALA A 133 16.36 16.00 -3.32
CA ALA A 133 17.81 16.00 -3.48
C ALA A 133 18.59 16.52 -2.25
N GLU A 134 18.02 17.48 -1.50
CA GLU A 134 18.69 18.13 -0.37
C GLU A 134 18.15 17.70 0.99
N LEU A 135 16.89 17.26 1.10
CA LEU A 135 16.30 16.82 2.37
C LEU A 135 16.01 15.32 2.42
N GLY A 136 16.12 14.61 1.29
CA GLY A 136 15.76 13.19 1.19
C GLY A 136 14.27 12.94 1.39
N LEU A 137 13.42 13.92 1.07
CA LEU A 137 11.97 13.83 1.26
C LEU A 137 11.20 14.01 -0.05
N LEU A 138 10.30 13.06 -0.31
CA LEU A 138 9.26 13.16 -1.31
C LEU A 138 7.90 13.04 -0.60
N MET A 139 7.09 14.09 -0.62
CA MET A 139 5.85 14.11 0.16
C MET A 139 4.78 13.22 -0.50
N GLN A 140 4.12 12.40 0.32
CA GLN A 140 3.06 11.51 -0.16
C GLN A 140 1.71 12.22 -0.09
N LYS A 141 1.14 12.55 -1.26
CA LYS A 141 -0.18 13.21 -1.41
C LYS A 141 -1.33 12.20 -1.55
N HIS A 142 -1.00 10.93 -1.71
CA HIS A 142 -1.92 9.83 -1.92
C HIS A 142 -1.51 8.66 -1.04
N ASP A 143 -2.46 7.77 -0.76
CA ASP A 143 -2.16 6.57 0.00
C ASP A 143 -1.25 5.64 -0.82
N PHE A 144 -0.01 5.46 -0.33
CA PHE A 144 1.02 4.65 -0.96
C PHE A 144 1.52 3.64 0.06
N ARG A 145 1.15 2.38 -0.11
CA ARG A 145 1.47 1.29 0.82
C ARG A 145 2.04 0.11 0.06
N TYR A 146 3.09 -0.48 0.63
CA TYR A 146 3.56 -1.78 0.20
C TYR A 146 2.85 -2.89 1.00
N PRO A 147 2.87 -4.15 0.51
CA PRO A 147 2.33 -5.28 1.27
C PRO A 147 2.93 -5.43 2.67
N SER A 148 4.14 -4.93 2.89
CA SER A 148 4.83 -4.92 4.18
C SER A 148 4.43 -3.74 5.09
N THR A 149 3.73 -2.72 4.60
CA THR A 149 3.32 -1.56 5.39
C THR A 149 2.18 -1.96 6.35
N PRO A 150 2.36 -1.88 7.69
CA PRO A 150 1.32 -2.24 8.65
C PRO A 150 0.02 -1.44 8.43
N PRO A 151 -1.16 -2.02 8.74
CA PRO A 151 -2.44 -1.40 8.41
C PRO A 151 -2.74 -0.14 9.24
N ASP A 152 -2.11 -0.02 10.40
CA ASP A 152 -2.21 1.11 11.32
C ASP A 152 -1.07 2.12 11.12
N PHE A 153 -0.29 2.00 10.05
CA PHE A 153 0.69 2.99 9.65
C PHE A 153 0.07 3.92 8.62
N ILE A 154 0.30 5.23 8.74
CA ILE A 154 -0.12 6.22 7.74
C ILE A 154 1.14 6.80 7.08
N PRO A 155 1.47 6.40 5.83
CA PRO A 155 2.56 7.00 5.07
C PRO A 155 2.36 8.51 4.95
N PHE A 156 3.42 9.31 4.97
CA PHE A 156 3.32 10.77 4.71
C PHE A 156 4.47 11.33 3.86
N ALA A 157 5.62 10.65 3.84
CA ALA A 157 6.75 10.99 3.00
C ALA A 157 7.50 9.72 2.59
N SER A 158 8.33 9.80 1.56
CA SER A 158 9.28 8.74 1.18
C SER A 158 10.65 9.32 0.90
N SER A 159 11.64 8.44 0.81
CA SER A 159 13.02 8.85 0.51
C SER A 159 13.32 8.95 -0.99
N GLY A 160 12.37 8.58 -1.85
CA GLY A 160 12.56 8.46 -3.31
C GLY A 160 13.34 7.21 -3.76
N GLY A 161 14.06 6.53 -2.86
CA GLY A 161 14.89 5.35 -3.14
C GLY A 161 14.40 4.07 -2.45
N ASP A 162 14.58 2.92 -3.10
CA ASP A 162 14.33 1.56 -2.58
C ASP A 162 12.92 1.32 -1.98
N GLY A 163 11.95 2.18 -2.33
CA GLY A 163 10.59 2.13 -1.79
C GLY A 163 10.49 2.49 -0.29
N ILE A 164 11.54 3.07 0.30
CA ILE A 164 11.55 3.45 1.71
C ILE A 164 10.56 4.60 1.93
N HIS A 165 9.65 4.42 2.87
CA HIS A 165 8.65 5.43 3.22
C HIS A 165 8.50 5.60 4.74
N TYR A 166 8.12 6.80 5.13
CA TYR A 166 7.96 7.22 6.52
C TYR A 166 6.48 7.31 6.85
N CYS A 167 6.13 6.73 8.00
CA CYS A 167 4.76 6.56 8.43
C CYS A 167 4.55 7.08 9.84
N PHE A 168 3.37 7.66 10.09
CA PHE A 168 2.85 7.78 11.44
C PHE A 168 2.43 6.40 11.95
N VAL A 169 2.83 6.06 13.18
CA VAL A 169 2.37 4.87 13.89
C VAL A 169 1.13 5.25 14.69
N THR A 170 -0.05 4.84 14.21
CA THR A 170 -1.32 5.22 14.83
C THR A 170 -1.72 4.32 15.98
N ASP A 171 -1.02 3.20 16.17
CA ASP A 171 -1.28 2.24 17.22
C ASP A 171 -2.73 1.72 17.18
N PHE A 172 -3.19 1.37 15.98
CA PHE A 172 -4.56 0.93 15.69
C PHE A 172 -5.63 1.92 16.23
N GLY A 173 -5.45 3.21 15.93
CA GLY A 173 -6.38 4.25 16.35
C GLY A 173 -6.15 4.81 17.75
N MET A 174 -5.06 4.45 18.43
CA MET A 174 -4.76 4.91 19.80
C MET A 174 -3.94 6.19 19.87
N ALA A 175 -3.29 6.59 18.79
CA ALA A 175 -2.79 7.95 18.69
C ALA A 175 -3.97 8.93 18.73
N ALA A 176 -3.91 9.95 19.58
CA ALA A 176 -4.94 11.00 19.60
C ALA A 176 -4.68 12.09 18.55
N ASP A 177 -3.41 12.31 18.23
CA ASP A 177 -2.93 13.35 17.35
C ASP A 177 -1.68 12.84 16.62
N LEU A 178 -1.69 12.95 15.28
CA LEU A 178 -0.58 12.55 14.44
C LEU A 178 0.65 13.45 14.61
N GLU A 179 0.50 14.69 15.07
CA GLU A 179 1.63 15.55 15.46
C GLU A 179 2.44 14.96 16.62
N GLN A 180 1.86 14.03 17.39
CA GLN A 180 2.50 13.36 18.54
C GLN A 180 2.75 11.87 18.31
N ALA A 181 2.28 11.30 17.20
CA ALA A 181 2.44 9.89 16.89
C ALA A 181 3.90 9.56 16.54
N PHE A 182 4.38 8.40 16.97
CA PHE A 182 5.71 7.91 16.58
C PHE A 182 5.85 7.86 15.05
N ILE A 183 7.07 8.06 14.57
CA ILE A 183 7.41 7.95 13.15
C ILE A 183 8.23 6.68 12.95
N ALA A 184 7.77 5.82 12.04
CA ALA A 184 8.49 4.64 11.60
C ALA A 184 8.94 4.79 10.15
N ALA A 185 10.03 4.13 9.79
CA ALA A 185 10.42 3.88 8.41
C ALA A 185 10.02 2.45 8.04
N VAL A 186 9.59 2.28 6.80
CA VAL A 186 9.32 0.99 6.18
C VAL A 186 10.19 0.88 4.94
N SER A 187 11.05 -0.14 4.89
CA SER A 187 11.92 -0.51 3.78
C SER A 187 11.48 -1.87 3.21
N PRO A 188 10.68 -1.91 2.14
CA PRO A 188 10.21 -3.16 1.55
C PRO A 188 11.32 -4.06 1.02
N MET A 189 12.48 -3.48 0.71
CA MET A 189 13.64 -4.18 0.15
C MET A 189 14.59 -4.76 1.22
N ASP A 190 14.41 -4.41 2.50
CA ASP A 190 15.17 -4.98 3.62
C ASP A 190 14.37 -6.15 4.24
N SER A 191 14.82 -7.37 3.98
CA SER A 191 14.16 -8.59 4.46
C SER A 191 14.35 -8.86 5.95
N ASP A 192 15.36 -8.25 6.58
CA ASP A 192 15.81 -8.62 7.93
C ASP A 192 15.35 -7.59 8.97
N SER A 193 15.28 -6.31 8.59
CA SER A 193 14.71 -5.24 9.42
C SER A 193 13.95 -4.20 8.59
N GLY A 194 12.96 -4.67 7.83
CA GLY A 194 12.18 -3.80 6.93
C GLY A 194 11.34 -2.73 7.62
N ILE A 195 11.25 -2.69 8.96
CA ILE A 195 10.50 -1.67 9.70
C ILE A 195 11.27 -1.29 10.96
N TRP A 196 11.38 0.01 11.24
CA TRP A 196 11.96 0.51 12.49
C TRP A 196 11.41 1.88 12.89
N LEU A 197 11.46 2.19 14.18
CA LEU A 197 11.17 3.53 14.68
C LEU A 197 12.30 4.50 14.34
N VAL A 198 11.93 5.65 13.79
CA VAL A 198 12.83 6.75 13.45
C VAL A 198 12.74 7.84 14.51
N ALA A 199 11.53 8.28 14.85
CA ALA A 199 11.36 9.41 15.77
C ALA A 199 10.13 9.29 16.67
N ARG A 200 10.12 10.08 17.75
CA ARG A 200 8.99 10.14 18.69
C ARG A 200 7.76 10.83 18.11
N ASN A 201 7.98 11.76 17.20
CA ASN A 201 6.96 12.50 16.49
C ASN A 201 7.52 13.15 15.22
N ILE A 202 6.66 13.78 14.42
CA ILE A 202 7.07 14.41 13.16
C ILE A 202 8.04 15.58 13.39
N ASN A 203 7.94 16.33 14.50
CA ASN A 203 8.91 17.39 14.79
C ASN A 203 10.30 16.81 15.06
N ASP A 204 10.40 15.78 15.89
CA ASP A 204 11.66 15.09 16.15
C ASP A 204 12.20 14.40 14.87
N PHE A 205 11.33 13.91 13.98
CA PHE A 205 11.73 13.42 12.65
C PHE A 205 12.41 14.51 11.83
N LEU A 206 11.81 15.70 11.73
CA LEU A 206 12.43 16.83 11.03
C LEU A 206 13.74 17.27 11.70
N ARG A 207 13.82 17.23 13.04
CA ARG A 207 15.06 17.50 13.77
C ARG A 207 16.15 16.50 13.45
N MET A 208 15.81 15.22 13.23
CA MET A 208 16.77 14.21 12.80
C MET A 208 17.33 14.53 11.42
N ILE A 209 16.47 14.84 10.44
CA ILE A 209 16.88 15.25 9.09
C ILE A 209 17.82 16.46 9.16
N TYR A 210 17.43 17.45 9.96
CA TYR A 210 18.19 18.68 10.16
C TYR A 210 19.52 18.47 10.89
N THR A 211 19.66 17.39 11.65
CA THR A 211 20.90 17.03 12.34
C THR A 211 21.82 16.22 11.45
N ASP A 212 21.27 15.19 10.79
CA ASP A 212 22.01 14.28 9.93
C ASP A 212 21.02 13.53 9.00
N GLN A 213 21.01 13.92 7.73
CA GLN A 213 20.14 13.30 6.72
C GLN A 213 20.48 11.83 6.43
N PHE A 214 21.72 11.37 6.70
CA PHE A 214 22.10 9.97 6.44
C PHE A 214 21.32 8.99 7.32
N LEU A 215 20.73 9.45 8.42
CA LEU A 215 19.94 8.61 9.32
C LEU A 215 18.62 8.12 8.70
N LEU A 216 18.14 8.79 7.65
CA LEU A 216 16.90 8.46 6.97
C LEU A 216 16.92 7.14 6.19
N HIS A 217 18.13 6.67 5.82
CA HIS A 217 18.32 5.47 4.99
C HIS A 217 18.90 4.29 5.77
N ASN A 218 19.22 4.48 7.05
CA ASN A 218 19.91 3.48 7.84
C ASN A 218 18.93 2.76 8.76
N ASN A 219 18.83 1.44 8.58
CA ASN A 219 18.18 0.57 9.56
C ASN A 219 18.95 0.62 10.91
N PRO A 220 18.39 0.09 12.00
CA PRO A 220 19.02 0.17 13.32
C PRO A 220 20.48 -0.29 13.35
N ALA A 221 20.83 -1.37 12.65
CA ALA A 221 22.21 -1.88 12.61
C ALA A 221 23.16 -0.91 11.91
N MET A 222 22.73 -0.32 10.78
CA MET A 222 23.49 0.69 10.06
C MET A 222 23.58 2.00 10.83
N LEU A 223 22.53 2.37 11.57
CA LEU A 223 22.51 3.54 12.44
C LEU A 223 23.56 3.42 13.54
N GLU A 224 23.60 2.31 14.27
CA GLU A 224 24.63 2.09 15.32
C GLU A 224 26.05 2.15 14.71
N ALA A 225 26.25 1.54 13.54
CA ALA A 225 27.53 1.58 12.84
C ALA A 225 27.92 2.99 12.39
N HIS A 226 26.96 3.82 11.97
CA HIS A 226 27.16 5.21 11.59
C HIS A 226 27.49 6.08 12.80
N LEU A 227 26.71 5.95 13.89
CA LEU A 227 26.94 6.67 15.14
C LEU A 227 28.29 6.31 15.77
N ALA A 228 28.71 5.05 15.67
CA ALA A 228 30.02 4.60 16.15
C ALA A 228 31.20 5.24 15.39
N LYS A 229 31.00 5.70 14.15
CA LYS A 229 32.06 6.34 13.35
C LYS A 229 32.38 7.77 13.80
N LYS A 230 31.67 8.31 14.81
CA LYS A 230 31.57 9.75 15.14
C LYS A 230 31.21 10.54 13.88
N PRO A 231 29.97 11.00 13.71
CA PRO A 231 29.68 11.91 12.63
C PRO A 231 30.65 13.09 12.80
N GLN A 232 31.48 13.31 11.79
CA GLN A 232 31.93 14.66 11.55
C GLN A 232 30.62 15.39 11.27
N LEU A 233 30.05 16.03 12.30
CA LEU A 233 29.14 17.14 12.12
C LEU A 233 30.01 18.19 11.42
N ALA A 234 30.24 17.96 10.13
CA ALA A 234 30.99 18.88 9.33
C ALA A 234 30.15 20.16 9.39
N ASP A 235 30.81 21.27 9.65
CA ASP A 235 30.34 22.60 9.27
C ASP A 235 30.22 22.67 7.73
N GLU A 236 29.58 21.69 7.12
CA GLU A 236 29.14 21.74 5.74
C GLU A 236 28.07 22.83 5.69
N GLU A 237 28.30 23.78 4.79
CA GLU A 237 27.39 24.86 4.50
C GLU A 237 26.02 24.24 4.25
N ARG A 238 25.07 24.49 5.16
CA ARG A 238 23.73 23.93 5.04
C ARG A 238 23.16 24.35 3.71
N THR A 239 22.58 23.38 3.01
CA THR A 239 21.90 23.68 1.75
C THR A 239 20.74 24.66 1.99
N PRO A 240 20.32 25.43 0.98
CA PRO A 240 19.20 26.35 1.11
C PRO A 240 17.91 25.68 1.63
N ALA A 241 17.59 24.47 1.17
CA ALA A 241 16.41 23.75 1.65
C ALA A 241 16.55 23.38 3.13
N MET A 242 17.73 22.94 3.56
CA MET A 242 17.98 22.57 4.96
C MET A 242 17.91 23.77 5.90
N ALA A 243 18.46 24.91 5.47
CA ALA A 243 18.36 26.16 6.22
C ALA A 243 16.89 26.63 6.35
N ARG A 244 16.12 26.54 5.25
CA ARG A 244 14.71 26.93 5.22
C ARG A 244 13.82 26.00 6.05
N LEU A 245 14.08 24.69 6.03
CA LEU A 245 13.44 23.72 6.93
C LEU A 245 13.68 24.11 8.40
N GLY A 246 14.94 24.40 8.74
CA GLY A 246 15.33 24.84 10.08
C GLY A 246 14.61 26.10 10.54
N GLU A 247 14.51 27.11 9.68
CA GLU A 247 13.80 28.36 9.96
C GLU A 247 12.29 28.14 10.11
N MET A 248 11.66 27.44 9.17
CA MET A 248 10.20 27.24 9.11
C MET A 248 9.65 26.52 10.34
N PHE A 249 10.41 25.55 10.87
CA PHE A 249 9.99 24.72 12.00
C PHE A 249 10.75 25.02 13.30
N GLY A 250 11.63 26.02 13.30
CA GLY A 250 12.43 26.38 14.47
C GLY A 250 13.32 25.25 14.98
N LEU A 251 13.95 24.51 14.07
CA LEU A 251 14.65 23.26 14.39
C LEU A 251 16.03 23.52 15.01
N HIS A 252 16.36 22.68 15.99
CA HIS A 252 17.67 22.62 16.61
C HIS A 252 18.22 21.20 16.48
N THR A 253 19.54 21.12 16.28
CA THR A 253 20.24 19.83 16.12
C THR A 253 20.12 18.99 17.39
N ILE A 254 20.10 17.68 17.21
CA ILE A 254 20.11 16.71 18.30
C ILE A 254 21.57 16.49 18.71
N THR A 255 21.91 16.89 19.93
CA THR A 255 23.30 16.87 20.42
C THR A 255 23.86 15.45 20.59
N ASP A 256 23.01 14.51 20.99
CA ASP A 256 23.39 13.11 21.20
C ASP A 256 22.34 12.19 20.55
N LEU A 257 22.61 11.83 19.29
CA LEU A 257 21.76 10.96 18.49
C LEU A 257 21.69 9.53 19.06
N SER A 258 22.79 9.01 19.62
CA SER A 258 22.82 7.67 20.22
C SER A 258 21.92 7.60 21.44
N HIS A 259 22.04 8.57 22.35
CA HIS A 259 21.16 8.66 23.52
C HIS A 259 19.69 8.87 23.12
N TYR A 260 19.44 9.68 22.08
CA TYR A 260 18.10 9.86 21.55
C TYR A 260 17.49 8.54 21.03
N ALA A 261 18.23 7.81 20.20
CA ALA A 261 17.78 6.52 19.64
C ALA A 261 17.52 5.48 20.74
N GLN A 262 18.38 5.41 21.76
CA GLN A 262 18.15 4.54 22.93
C GLN A 262 16.88 4.96 23.68
N THR A 263 16.72 6.25 23.97
CA THR A 263 15.55 6.77 24.70
C THR A 263 14.26 6.50 23.92
N LEU A 264 14.29 6.63 22.59
CA LEU A 264 13.16 6.32 21.71
C LEU A 264 12.72 4.85 21.87
N ARG A 265 13.66 3.91 21.79
CA ARG A 265 13.38 2.47 21.97
C ARG A 265 12.85 2.18 23.37
N GLU A 266 13.47 2.73 24.41
CA GLU A 266 13.02 2.55 25.79
C GLU A 266 11.61 3.09 26.03
N GLN A 267 11.30 4.27 25.48
CA GLN A 267 9.96 4.85 25.57
C GLN A 267 8.92 3.97 24.88
N ARG A 268 9.23 3.47 23.68
CA ARG A 268 8.33 2.55 22.98
C ARG A 268 8.13 1.26 23.76
N ASN A 269 9.21 0.64 24.23
CA ASN A 269 9.15 -0.62 24.98
C ASN A 269 8.32 -0.52 26.27
N ARG A 270 8.28 0.67 26.91
CA ARG A 270 7.42 0.92 28.07
C ARG A 270 5.95 1.12 27.72
N ALA A 271 5.64 1.45 26.47
CA ALA A 271 4.27 1.72 26.02
C ALA A 271 3.55 0.47 25.51
N ILE A 272 4.29 -0.57 25.09
CA ILE A 272 3.72 -1.78 24.48
C ILE A 272 3.36 -2.84 25.53
N CYS A 273 2.35 -3.65 25.23
CA CYS A 273 1.95 -4.83 26.00
C CYS A 273 2.16 -6.16 25.24
N MET A 274 2.48 -6.11 23.94
CA MET A 274 2.89 -7.26 23.14
C MET A 274 4.07 -6.86 22.25
N GLU A 275 5.08 -7.72 22.18
CA GLU A 275 6.19 -7.57 21.22
C GLU A 275 5.76 -8.12 19.85
N THR A 276 6.22 -7.46 18.78
CA THR A 276 6.03 -7.92 17.40
C THR A 276 7.39 -8.01 16.71
N THR A 277 7.45 -8.86 15.69
CA THR A 277 8.66 -9.13 14.89
C THR A 277 9.20 -7.89 14.18
N ASP A 278 8.34 -6.93 13.86
CA ASP A 278 8.72 -5.64 13.28
C ASP A 278 9.33 -4.64 14.29
N THR A 279 9.51 -5.07 15.55
CA THR A 279 10.10 -4.31 16.67
C THR A 279 9.29 -3.10 17.16
N VAL A 280 8.11 -2.84 16.58
CA VAL A 280 7.27 -1.71 16.99
C VAL A 280 6.34 -2.08 18.13
N GLY A 281 5.83 -3.31 18.19
CA GLY A 281 4.96 -3.81 19.25
C GLY A 281 3.53 -3.25 19.22
N ILE A 282 2.67 -3.78 20.09
CA ILE A 282 1.26 -3.37 20.24
C ILE A 282 1.08 -2.64 21.57
N VAL A 283 0.43 -1.47 21.54
CA VAL A 283 0.01 -0.76 22.76
C VAL A 283 -1.31 -1.33 23.29
N PRO A 284 -1.56 -1.24 24.60
CA PRO A 284 -2.80 -1.72 25.21
C PRO A 284 -4.02 -0.95 24.70
N LEU A 285 -5.06 -1.65 24.24
CA LEU A 285 -6.35 -1.03 23.87
C LEU A 285 -7.20 -0.72 25.10
N SER A 286 -6.85 -1.31 26.25
CA SER A 286 -7.57 -1.14 27.50
C SER A 286 -6.63 -0.94 28.69
N ALA A 287 -7.12 -0.27 29.73
CA ALA A 287 -6.35 -0.07 30.97
C ALA A 287 -5.96 -1.39 31.68
N ALA A 288 -6.67 -2.49 31.40
CA ALA A 288 -6.34 -3.81 31.92
C ALA A 288 -5.09 -4.39 31.25
N ALA A 289 -4.95 -4.21 29.94
CA ALA A 289 -3.79 -4.66 29.18
C ALA A 289 -2.52 -3.83 29.48
N ALA A 290 -2.67 -2.57 29.92
CA ALA A 290 -1.56 -1.67 30.22
C ALA A 290 -0.69 -2.07 31.43
N ARG A 291 -1.07 -3.12 32.17
CA ARG A 291 -0.35 -3.60 33.37
C ARG A 291 0.47 -4.86 33.14
N ILE A 292 0.53 -5.34 31.90
CA ILE A 292 1.19 -6.60 31.56
C ILE A 292 2.53 -6.27 30.90
N ASP A 293 3.61 -6.88 31.41
CA ASP A 293 4.91 -6.81 30.73
C ASP A 293 4.77 -7.35 29.30
N ALA A 294 5.37 -6.65 28.34
CA ALA A 294 5.31 -7.05 26.94
C ALA A 294 5.82 -8.48 26.76
N LYS A 295 5.07 -9.30 26.02
CA LYS A 295 5.43 -10.69 25.74
C LYS A 295 5.56 -10.90 24.23
N PRO A 296 6.55 -11.70 23.80
CA PRO A 296 6.62 -12.13 22.41
C PRO A 296 5.48 -13.10 22.09
N LEU A 297 5.01 -13.04 20.85
CA LEU A 297 4.08 -14.03 20.31
C LEU A 297 4.78 -15.40 20.17
N SER A 298 4.22 -16.41 20.82
CA SER A 298 4.66 -17.81 20.64
C SER A 298 3.68 -18.54 19.73
N ILE A 299 3.99 -18.56 18.44
CA ILE A 299 3.08 -19.07 17.40
C ILE A 299 3.85 -19.95 16.41
N ASN A 300 3.22 -21.06 16.02
CA ASN A 300 3.67 -21.86 14.89
C ASN A 300 3.07 -21.32 13.59
N TRP A 301 3.87 -20.55 12.84
CA TRP A 301 3.45 -19.92 11.59
C TRP A 301 3.14 -20.89 10.45
N GLU A 302 3.53 -22.15 10.57
CA GLU A 302 3.25 -23.19 9.55
C GLU A 302 1.89 -23.87 9.74
N ASP A 303 1.24 -23.74 10.91
CA ASP A 303 -0.09 -24.28 11.14
C ASP A 303 -1.18 -23.22 10.95
N GLY A 304 -1.58 -23.04 9.69
CA GLY A 304 -2.65 -22.09 9.31
C GLY A 304 -3.97 -22.31 10.05
N ARG A 305 -4.31 -23.55 10.48
CA ARG A 305 -5.54 -23.81 11.24
C ARG A 305 -5.41 -23.32 12.68
N ALA A 306 -4.26 -23.58 13.32
CA ALA A 306 -3.98 -23.09 14.66
C ALA A 306 -3.94 -21.55 14.68
N LEU A 307 -3.34 -20.92 13.66
CA LEU A 307 -3.32 -19.46 13.48
C LEU A 307 -4.74 -18.87 13.43
N ILE A 308 -5.61 -19.42 12.58
CA ILE A 308 -7.00 -18.95 12.45
C ILE A 308 -7.77 -19.17 13.75
N ALA A 309 -7.58 -20.31 14.43
CA ALA A 309 -8.20 -20.57 15.72
C ALA A 309 -7.76 -19.56 16.78
N MET A 310 -6.45 -19.27 16.85
CA MET A 310 -5.91 -18.28 17.77
C MET A 310 -6.45 -16.88 17.49
N LEU A 311 -6.51 -16.46 16.23
CA LEU A 311 -7.04 -15.14 15.86
C LEU A 311 -8.54 -14.98 16.23
N ARG A 312 -9.30 -16.07 16.29
CA ARG A 312 -10.71 -16.03 16.72
C ARG A 312 -10.86 -15.86 18.22
N GLU A 313 -10.11 -16.64 18.99
CA GLU A 313 -10.30 -16.77 20.44
C GLU A 313 -9.42 -15.85 21.28
N ALA A 314 -8.32 -15.32 20.73
CA ALA A 314 -7.36 -14.52 21.49
C ALA A 314 -7.91 -13.15 21.91
N GLU A 315 -7.28 -12.56 22.91
CA GLU A 315 -7.55 -11.18 23.34
C GLU A 315 -7.19 -10.17 22.23
N PRO A 316 -7.82 -8.97 22.20
CA PRO A 316 -7.65 -7.98 21.15
C PRO A 316 -6.19 -7.69 20.79
N GLU A 317 -5.34 -7.42 21.78
CA GLU A 317 -3.92 -7.06 21.57
C GLU A 317 -3.13 -8.22 20.96
N THR A 318 -3.47 -9.47 21.32
CA THR A 318 -2.88 -10.66 20.70
C THR A 318 -3.32 -10.79 19.25
N LYS A 319 -4.59 -10.49 18.92
CA LYS A 319 -5.05 -10.47 17.52
C LYS A 319 -4.28 -9.45 16.68
N LEU A 320 -4.10 -8.24 17.21
CA LEU A 320 -3.35 -7.18 16.53
C LEU A 320 -1.89 -7.57 16.30
N ALA A 321 -1.26 -8.15 17.31
CA ALA A 321 0.11 -8.65 17.19
C ALA A 321 0.22 -9.74 16.11
N ILE A 322 -0.73 -10.68 16.07
CA ILE A 322 -0.79 -11.73 15.03
C ILE A 322 -0.91 -11.10 13.64
N ILE A 323 -1.78 -10.11 13.47
CA ILE A 323 -2.00 -9.45 12.16
C ILE A 323 -0.72 -8.76 11.68
N ARG A 324 -0.08 -7.99 12.56
CA ARG A 324 1.17 -7.27 12.27
C ARG A 324 2.29 -8.24 11.89
N ASP A 325 2.51 -9.29 12.69
CA ASP A 325 3.54 -10.30 12.39
C ASP A 325 3.21 -11.12 11.13
N ALA A 326 1.94 -11.51 10.93
CA ALA A 326 1.53 -12.24 9.75
C ALA A 326 1.78 -11.43 8.46
N GLN A 327 1.59 -10.11 8.52
CA GLN A 327 1.91 -9.22 7.40
C GLN A 327 3.42 -9.08 7.22
N HIS A 328 4.15 -8.78 8.29
CA HIS A 328 5.60 -8.59 8.26
C HIS A 328 6.33 -9.83 7.74
N LEU A 329 5.90 -11.02 8.17
CA LEU A 329 6.43 -12.32 7.73
C LEU A 329 5.87 -12.78 6.37
N ASN A 330 5.18 -11.89 5.64
CA ASN A 330 4.62 -12.13 4.31
C ASN A 330 3.68 -13.37 4.24
N ARG A 331 3.00 -13.69 5.35
CA ARG A 331 2.05 -14.82 5.43
C ARG A 331 0.67 -14.44 4.89
N ILE A 332 0.26 -13.18 5.07
CA ILE A 332 -1.03 -12.68 4.59
C ILE A 332 -1.14 -12.72 3.04
N PRO A 333 -0.15 -12.26 2.25
CA PRO A 333 -0.25 -12.34 0.80
C PRO A 333 -0.27 -13.78 0.26
N ALA A 334 0.37 -14.71 0.97
CA ALA A 334 0.43 -16.12 0.61
C ALA A 334 -0.87 -16.90 0.96
N ASP A 335 -1.66 -16.44 1.92
CA ASP A 335 -2.87 -17.12 2.40
C ASP A 335 -4.09 -16.18 2.44
N ARG A 336 -4.92 -16.24 1.39
CA ARG A 336 -6.19 -15.49 1.30
C ARG A 336 -7.19 -15.82 2.42
N ARG A 337 -7.13 -17.03 3.01
CA ARG A 337 -8.00 -17.37 4.13
C ARG A 337 -7.55 -16.63 5.38
N LEU A 338 -6.25 -16.62 5.64
CA LEU A 338 -5.66 -15.82 6.73
C LEU A 338 -6.02 -14.35 6.58
N LEU A 339 -5.83 -13.76 5.38
CA LEU A 339 -6.24 -12.38 5.10
C LEU A 339 -7.71 -12.10 5.46
N THR A 340 -8.62 -13.01 5.07
CA THR A 340 -10.05 -12.88 5.35
C THR A 340 -10.32 -12.86 6.86
N HIS A 341 -9.65 -13.73 7.61
CA HIS A 341 -9.79 -13.79 9.06
C HIS A 341 -9.14 -12.59 9.77
N CYS A 342 -8.01 -12.08 9.28
CA CYS A 342 -7.40 -10.84 9.77
C CYS A 342 -8.34 -9.63 9.57
N LYS A 343 -8.92 -9.48 8.36
CA LYS A 343 -9.92 -8.43 8.08
C LYS A 343 -11.15 -8.56 8.97
N LEU A 344 -11.62 -9.79 9.23
CA LEU A 344 -12.75 -10.01 10.12
C LEU A 344 -12.41 -9.63 11.57
N ALA A 345 -11.22 -10.00 12.07
CA ALA A 345 -10.77 -9.66 13.41
C ALA A 345 -10.69 -8.14 13.61
N LEU A 346 -10.10 -7.40 12.67
CA LEU A 346 -10.05 -5.94 12.73
C LEU A 346 -11.46 -5.31 12.76
N LYS A 347 -12.36 -5.78 11.90
CA LYS A 347 -13.76 -5.31 11.90
C LYS A 347 -14.51 -5.61 13.20
N GLN A 348 -14.25 -6.76 13.84
CA GLN A 348 -14.82 -7.09 15.13
C GLN A 348 -14.33 -6.18 16.26
N LEU A 349 -13.11 -5.66 16.13
CA LEU A 349 -12.54 -4.66 17.04
C LEU A 349 -12.96 -3.22 16.70
N GLY A 350 -13.76 -3.00 15.66
CA GLY A 350 -14.16 -1.66 15.21
C GLY A 350 -13.10 -0.92 14.38
N LEU A 351 -12.01 -1.61 14.01
CA LEU A 351 -10.86 -1.06 13.28
C LEU A 351 -11.08 -1.15 11.76
N TYR A 352 -12.07 -0.40 11.27
CA TYR A 352 -12.51 -0.49 9.87
C TYR A 352 -11.50 0.11 8.90
N HIS A 353 -10.80 1.18 9.28
CA HIS A 353 -9.75 1.80 8.46
C HIS A 353 -8.55 0.86 8.32
N GLU A 354 -8.10 0.24 9.40
CA GLU A 354 -7.02 -0.73 9.38
C GLU A 354 -7.43 -1.99 8.59
N ALA A 355 -8.68 -2.42 8.69
CA ALA A 355 -9.20 -3.52 7.87
C ALA A 355 -9.22 -3.20 6.37
N TYR A 356 -9.41 -1.93 6.01
CA TYR A 356 -9.30 -1.43 4.65
C TYR A 356 -7.84 -1.41 4.19
N ASN A 357 -6.97 -0.84 5.01
CA ASN A 357 -5.53 -0.70 4.76
C ASN A 357 -4.81 -2.06 4.69
N LEU A 358 -5.34 -3.09 5.36
CA LEU A 358 -4.78 -4.43 5.33
C LEU A 358 -4.92 -5.01 3.91
N MET A 359 -3.84 -4.90 3.13
CA MET A 359 -3.75 -5.36 1.74
C MET A 359 -4.84 -4.74 0.84
N GLU A 360 -4.72 -3.43 0.58
CA GLU A 360 -5.11 -2.85 -0.70
C GLU A 360 -4.07 -3.26 -1.76
N LEU A 361 -4.40 -4.23 -2.62
CA LEU A 361 -3.63 -4.55 -3.82
C LEU A 361 -4.53 -4.67 -5.07
N ASP A 362 -5.75 -4.13 -5.01
CA ASP A 362 -6.69 -4.15 -6.14
C ASP A 362 -7.07 -2.73 -6.53
N ARG A 363 -6.16 -2.05 -7.26
CA ARG A 363 -6.55 -1.04 -8.27
C ARG A 363 -5.67 -1.13 -9.50
#